data_AF-A0A285ZNP0-F1
#
_entry.id   AF-A0A285ZNP0-F1
#
_cell.length_a   1.000
_cell.length_b   1.000
_cell.length_c   1.000
_cell.angle_alpha   90.00
_cell.angle_beta   90.00
_cell.angle_gamma   90.00
#
_symmetry.space_group_name_H-M   'P 1'
#
loop_
_entity.id
_entity.type
_entity.pdbx_description
1 polymer ?
#
loop_
_entity_poly.entity_id
_entity_poly.type
_entity_poly.pdbx_seq_one_letter_code
_entity_poly.pdbx_strand_id
1 'polypeptide(L)'
;MNKRIYSLIALGALLFVACSDNSSPVSGSTSVPNMGNNLNNLRSPVLCSVAGVKDSLEAVEKGCIWSPEMWNRTSEYRVHTGFDNGTNTSGIWTWHVEQSDGGNVRFEWPGVATAEYDSMALADVIDKCGGSLCGKVVYELNENKADSDAENVFDRRASVEFYFAGKDSLGNIKEVDASALQGICMEYSGDITVEFIPSDSIASLNKISTYGFRTYSWDSENSLSKSKKLCNMWGGFGFYTDNQNWSEIGLVPMEDVLAHLKGVRFIFNYNAENTDFNIISIDWYNLANVPMTDSHPYDGTCEPIYVETVFCECEFSEESAIDMASVDARLYLDRKKNKVENDTVPLSDLTKVCLKNALDSLDNLHEIRRSKAFGSAPCDNPRPLQFACADGSHSTTIEFYEKYGEYKDKIVKPLAEKMEVAVDSLFDHCMSLSD
;
A
#
# COMPACT_ATOMS: atom_id res chain seq x y z
N MET A 1 28.46 32.07 -0.05
CA MET A 1 29.31 31.58 -1.16
C MET A 1 29.50 30.08 -0.93
N ASN A 2 28.51 29.27 -1.29
CA ASN A 2 28.28 27.93 -0.72
C ASN A 2 28.47 26.83 -1.77
N LYS A 3 29.73 26.44 -2.02
CA LYS A 3 30.09 25.29 -2.87
C LYS A 3 30.48 24.03 -2.09
N ARG A 4 30.42 24.04 -0.74
CA ARG A 4 30.87 22.91 0.09
C ARG A 4 29.77 21.97 0.58
N ILE A 5 28.49 22.38 0.53
CA ILE A 5 27.38 21.53 0.97
C ILE A 5 26.93 20.55 -0.13
N TYR A 6 27.08 20.91 -1.41
CA TYR A 6 26.80 20.02 -2.54
C TYR A 6 27.83 18.90 -2.76
N SER A 7 28.95 18.89 -2.02
CA SER A 7 30.03 17.92 -2.24
C SER A 7 29.89 16.62 -1.45
N LEU A 8 28.93 16.52 -0.52
CA LEU A 8 28.67 15.29 0.25
C LEU A 8 27.58 14.39 -0.36
N ILE A 9 26.83 14.89 -1.36
CA ILE A 9 25.80 14.13 -2.07
C ILE A 9 26.31 13.59 -3.43
N ALA A 10 27.48 14.04 -3.89
CA ALA A 10 28.03 13.72 -5.21
C ALA A 10 28.92 12.45 -5.27
N LEU A 11 28.69 11.45 -4.39
CA LEU A 11 29.48 10.20 -4.35
C LEU A 11 28.65 8.92 -4.48
N GLY A 12 27.39 9.02 -4.92
CA GLY A 12 26.49 7.88 -5.16
C GLY A 12 26.03 7.70 -6.61
N ALA A 13 26.55 8.47 -7.57
CA ALA A 13 26.15 8.39 -8.97
C ALA A 13 27.31 7.93 -9.83
N LEU A 14 27.53 6.60 -9.94
CA LEU A 14 28.30 5.98 -11.03
C LEU A 14 28.29 4.43 -10.96
N LEU A 15 27.12 3.77 -11.01
CA LEU A 15 27.04 2.34 -11.38
C LEU A 15 25.68 2.01 -12.03
N PHE A 16 25.55 2.28 -13.33
CA PHE A 16 24.53 1.64 -14.18
C PHE A 16 25.21 0.70 -15.16
N VAL A 17 25.19 -0.61 -14.88
CA VAL A 17 25.39 -1.66 -15.89
C VAL A 17 24.57 -2.91 -15.52
N ALA A 18 23.70 -3.27 -16.46
CA ALA A 18 23.20 -4.60 -16.83
C ALA A 18 22.27 -5.41 -15.91
N CYS A 19 20.99 -5.49 -16.34
CA CYS A 19 20.39 -6.78 -16.70
C CYS A 19 19.69 -6.64 -18.06
N SER A 20 20.42 -6.96 -19.13
CA SER A 20 19.85 -7.38 -20.43
C SER A 20 20.39 -8.78 -20.68
N ASP A 21 19.52 -9.76 -20.91
CA ASP A 21 19.48 -10.49 -22.17
C ASP A 21 18.40 -11.59 -22.19
N ASN A 22 17.49 -11.44 -23.16
CA ASN A 22 16.98 -12.44 -24.11
C ASN A 22 16.79 -13.90 -23.66
N SER A 23 15.53 -14.35 -23.70
CA SER A 23 15.21 -15.59 -24.43
C SER A 23 13.85 -15.48 -25.13
N SER A 24 13.85 -15.77 -26.43
CA SER A 24 12.70 -15.79 -27.35
C SER A 24 11.95 -17.15 -27.27
N PRO A 25 10.79 -17.31 -27.93
CA PRO A 25 9.68 -18.13 -27.45
C PRO A 25 9.78 -19.60 -27.85
N VAL A 26 9.28 -20.49 -27.00
CA VAL A 26 8.99 -21.88 -27.37
C VAL A 26 7.49 -22.04 -27.59
N SER A 27 7.14 -22.25 -28.87
CA SER A 27 5.84 -22.68 -29.36
C SER A 27 5.61 -24.16 -28.99
N GLY A 28 4.42 -24.48 -28.49
CA GLY A 28 4.02 -25.84 -28.14
C GLY A 28 2.50 -25.98 -28.07
N SER A 29 1.93 -26.53 -29.14
CA SER A 29 0.51 -26.75 -29.39
C SER A 29 -0.16 -27.79 -28.47
N THR A 30 -1.41 -27.50 -28.11
CA THR A 30 -2.58 -28.37 -27.86
C THR A 30 -2.39 -29.84 -27.47
N SER A 31 -2.91 -30.21 -26.29
CA SER A 31 -3.79 -31.38 -26.13
C SER A 31 -4.44 -31.44 -24.74
N VAL A 32 -5.76 -31.27 -24.70
CA VAL A 32 -6.66 -31.99 -23.76
C VAL A 32 -6.57 -33.47 -24.16
N PRO A 33 -6.42 -34.48 -23.27
CA PRO A 33 -7.39 -34.80 -22.19
C PRO A 33 -6.80 -35.46 -20.91
N ASN A 34 -7.53 -35.41 -19.79
CA ASN A 34 -8.38 -36.52 -19.31
C ASN A 34 -8.79 -36.29 -17.84
N MET A 35 -10.10 -36.31 -17.59
CA MET A 35 -10.66 -36.38 -16.24
C MET A 35 -10.25 -37.71 -15.59
N GLY A 36 -9.61 -37.63 -14.43
CA GLY A 36 -9.34 -38.77 -13.56
C GLY A 36 -9.74 -38.41 -12.13
N ASN A 37 -10.88 -38.94 -11.70
CA ASN A 37 -11.37 -38.89 -10.33
C ASN A 37 -10.27 -39.25 -9.32
N ASN A 38 -9.95 -38.35 -8.41
CA ASN A 38 -9.52 -38.69 -7.06
C ASN A 38 -9.98 -37.60 -6.09
N LEU A 39 -11.14 -37.88 -5.48
CA LEU A 39 -11.53 -37.34 -4.19
C LEU A 39 -10.44 -37.73 -3.17
N ASN A 40 -9.67 -36.76 -2.70
CA ASN A 40 -9.38 -36.54 -1.28
C ASN A 40 -8.30 -35.45 -1.10
N ASN A 41 -8.66 -34.43 -0.33
CA ASN A 41 -7.80 -33.51 0.41
C ASN A 41 -6.93 -32.51 -0.37
N LEU A 42 -7.53 -31.36 -0.71
CA LEU A 42 -7.09 -30.05 -0.23
C LEU A 42 -8.25 -29.07 -0.50
N ARG A 43 -8.84 -28.53 0.58
CA ARG A 43 -9.85 -27.47 0.48
C ARG A 43 -9.15 -26.21 -0.05
N SER A 44 -9.20 -25.98 -1.36
CA SER A 44 -9.18 -24.62 -1.87
C SER A 44 -10.44 -23.92 -1.35
N PRO A 45 -10.36 -22.69 -0.82
CA PRO A 45 -11.55 -22.00 -0.34
C PRO A 45 -12.45 -21.71 -1.53
N VAL A 46 -13.57 -22.42 -1.62
CA VAL A 46 -14.72 -22.04 -2.44
C VAL A 46 -15.37 -20.87 -1.73
N LEU A 47 -14.88 -19.66 -1.94
CA LEU A 47 -15.56 -18.43 -1.54
C LEU A 47 -16.63 -18.10 -2.59
N CYS A 48 -17.68 -18.92 -2.58
CA CYS A 48 -19.01 -18.56 -3.07
C CYS A 48 -19.95 -18.99 -1.94
N SER A 49 -20.29 -18.09 -1.04
CA SER A 49 -21.23 -18.34 0.05
C SER A 49 -22.69 -18.34 -0.42
N VAL A 50 -22.96 -18.80 -1.65
CA VAL A 50 -24.34 -19.04 -2.09
C VAL A 50 -24.74 -20.42 -1.60
N ALA A 51 -25.50 -20.47 -0.52
CA ALA A 51 -26.14 -21.69 -0.05
C ALA A 51 -26.91 -22.36 -1.21
N GLY A 52 -26.43 -23.51 -1.68
CA GLY A 52 -27.18 -24.40 -2.57
C GLY A 52 -26.73 -24.52 -4.03
N VAL A 53 -25.67 -23.83 -4.47
CA VAL A 53 -25.16 -23.98 -5.85
C VAL A 53 -24.30 -25.24 -5.96
N LYS A 54 -24.69 -26.18 -6.83
CA LYS A 54 -24.01 -27.48 -7.02
C LYS A 54 -23.37 -27.63 -8.40
N ASP A 55 -23.62 -26.71 -9.33
CA ASP A 55 -23.15 -26.78 -10.72
C ASP A 55 -22.41 -25.50 -11.15
N SER A 56 -21.36 -25.70 -11.94
CA SER A 56 -20.51 -24.67 -12.54
C SER A 56 -21.26 -23.70 -13.46
N LEU A 57 -22.29 -24.17 -14.19
CA LEU A 57 -23.09 -23.32 -15.07
C LEU A 57 -24.00 -22.38 -14.27
N GLU A 58 -24.61 -22.88 -13.19
CA GLU A 58 -25.41 -22.07 -12.27
C GLU A 58 -24.54 -21.06 -11.50
N ALA A 59 -23.28 -21.43 -11.20
CA ALA A 59 -22.30 -20.51 -10.64
C ALA A 59 -21.92 -19.40 -11.63
N VAL A 60 -21.70 -19.73 -12.92
CA VAL A 60 -21.46 -18.75 -13.99
C VAL A 60 -22.63 -17.77 -14.15
N GLU A 61 -23.86 -18.29 -14.21
CA GLU A 61 -25.07 -17.47 -14.35
C GLU A 61 -25.35 -16.57 -13.13
N LYS A 62 -24.84 -16.95 -11.95
CA LYS A 62 -24.94 -16.17 -10.70
C LYS A 62 -23.67 -15.36 -10.38
N GLY A 63 -22.74 -15.20 -11.33
CA GLY A 63 -21.51 -14.42 -11.14
C GLY A 63 -20.50 -15.02 -10.16
N CYS A 64 -20.69 -16.29 -9.79
CA CYS A 64 -19.90 -17.07 -8.84
C CYS A 64 -18.73 -17.81 -9.51
N ILE A 65 -18.01 -17.14 -10.42
CA ILE A 65 -16.73 -17.64 -10.91
C ILE A 65 -15.65 -16.90 -10.13
N TRP A 66 -14.90 -17.62 -9.31
CA TRP A 66 -13.62 -17.12 -8.83
C TRP A 66 -12.68 -17.10 -10.04
N SER A 67 -12.50 -15.92 -10.63
CA SER A 67 -11.31 -15.63 -11.42
C SER A 67 -10.22 -15.28 -10.42
N PRO A 68 -8.99 -15.83 -10.54
CA PRO A 68 -7.86 -15.32 -9.78
C PRO A 68 -7.76 -13.81 -9.97
N GLU A 69 -7.90 -13.34 -11.21
CA GLU A 69 -7.88 -11.93 -11.58
C GLU A 69 -9.24 -11.27 -11.33
N MET A 70 -9.30 -10.30 -10.41
CA MET A 70 -10.54 -9.56 -10.12
C MET A 70 -10.91 -8.60 -11.27
N TRP A 71 -9.93 -7.86 -11.79
CA TRP A 71 -10.15 -6.89 -12.85
C TRP A 71 -8.86 -6.48 -13.57
N ASN A 72 -8.91 -6.33 -14.90
CA ASN A 72 -7.80 -5.91 -15.75
C ASN A 72 -8.34 -5.31 -17.07
N ARG A 73 -7.45 -4.93 -17.99
CA ARG A 73 -7.80 -4.33 -19.29
C ARG A 73 -8.68 -5.18 -20.21
N THR A 74 -8.73 -6.48 -19.98
CA THR A 74 -9.56 -7.42 -20.75
C THR A 74 -10.82 -7.82 -20.02
N SER A 75 -10.97 -7.35 -18.78
CA SER A 75 -12.18 -7.56 -17.99
C SER A 75 -13.31 -6.70 -18.51
N GLU A 76 -14.53 -7.06 -18.12
CA GLU A 76 -15.73 -6.26 -18.39
C GLU A 76 -15.72 -4.95 -17.58
N TYR A 77 -16.84 -4.25 -17.57
CA TYR A 77 -17.00 -2.93 -16.95
C TYR A 77 -17.14 -2.95 -15.42
N ARG A 78 -16.86 -4.08 -14.76
CA ARG A 78 -16.96 -4.26 -13.31
C ARG A 78 -15.90 -5.18 -12.77
N VAL A 79 -15.64 -5.07 -11.46
CA VAL A 79 -14.70 -5.92 -10.74
C VAL A 79 -15.35 -7.26 -10.38
N HIS A 80 -14.69 -8.37 -10.67
CA HIS A 80 -15.11 -9.71 -10.24
C HIS A 80 -14.65 -9.96 -8.81
N THR A 81 -15.51 -9.70 -7.84
CA THR A 81 -15.16 -9.73 -6.41
C THR A 81 -15.16 -11.13 -5.82
N GLY A 82 -15.93 -12.06 -6.40
CA GLY A 82 -16.19 -13.38 -5.80
C GLY A 82 -17.18 -13.36 -4.63
N PHE A 83 -17.77 -12.21 -4.30
CA PHE A 83 -18.69 -12.04 -3.18
C PHE A 83 -20.12 -11.68 -3.59
N ASP A 84 -20.46 -11.67 -4.89
CA ASP A 84 -21.79 -11.26 -5.35
C ASP A 84 -22.90 -12.02 -4.61
N ASN A 85 -23.86 -11.26 -4.09
CA ASN A 85 -24.98 -11.79 -3.32
C ASN A 85 -26.15 -12.28 -4.21
N GLY A 86 -25.92 -12.45 -5.51
CA GLY A 86 -26.90 -12.84 -6.52
C GLY A 86 -27.71 -11.68 -7.09
N THR A 87 -27.40 -10.43 -6.72
CA THR A 87 -28.04 -9.24 -7.32
C THR A 87 -27.32 -8.73 -8.55
N ASN A 88 -26.16 -9.28 -8.89
CA ASN A 88 -25.35 -8.85 -10.02
C ASN A 88 -24.89 -7.38 -9.90
N THR A 89 -24.80 -6.88 -8.66
CA THR A 89 -24.40 -5.49 -8.38
C THR A 89 -23.08 -5.38 -7.63
N SER A 90 -22.40 -6.50 -7.35
CA SER A 90 -21.01 -6.47 -6.89
C SER A 90 -20.09 -5.83 -7.93
N GLY A 91 -19.04 -5.17 -7.45
CA GLY A 91 -17.93 -4.71 -8.28
C GLY A 91 -18.24 -3.59 -9.25
N ILE A 92 -19.47 -3.03 -9.21
CA ILE A 92 -19.84 -1.85 -9.98
C ILE A 92 -18.98 -0.67 -9.48
N TRP A 93 -18.30 -0.04 -10.43
CA TRP A 93 -17.55 1.18 -10.18
C TRP A 93 -18.49 2.35 -9.92
N THR A 94 -18.17 3.12 -8.89
CA THR A 94 -18.81 4.40 -8.58
C THR A 94 -17.75 5.47 -8.35
N TRP A 95 -18.14 6.73 -8.45
CA TRP A 95 -17.24 7.86 -8.23
C TRP A 95 -17.94 8.95 -7.43
N HIS A 96 -17.16 9.64 -6.61
CA HIS A 96 -17.65 10.66 -5.68
C HIS A 96 -16.73 11.87 -5.66
N VAL A 97 -17.34 13.03 -5.49
CA VAL A 97 -16.65 14.31 -5.29
C VAL A 97 -17.23 15.00 -4.06
N GLU A 98 -16.40 15.21 -3.05
CA GLU A 98 -16.74 15.98 -1.85
C GLU A 98 -16.27 17.41 -2.06
N GLN A 99 -17.24 18.32 -2.23
CA GLN A 99 -16.99 19.75 -2.36
C GLN A 99 -16.87 20.38 -0.97
N SER A 100 -15.95 21.32 -0.80
CA SER A 100 -15.84 22.13 0.41
C SER A 100 -15.84 23.62 0.07
N ASP A 101 -16.18 24.48 1.04
CA ASP A 101 -16.31 25.93 0.84
C ASP A 101 -15.04 26.62 0.30
N GLY A 102 -13.89 25.92 0.28
CA GLY A 102 -12.59 26.45 -0.13
C GLY A 102 -12.25 26.29 -1.63
N GLY A 103 -12.98 25.49 -2.39
CA GLY A 103 -12.67 25.22 -3.79
C GLY A 103 -13.49 24.09 -4.39
N ASN A 104 -13.41 23.95 -5.72
CA ASN A 104 -14.12 22.91 -6.46
C ASN A 104 -13.19 21.74 -6.76
N VAL A 105 -13.71 20.52 -6.68
CA VAL A 105 -13.06 19.30 -7.17
C VAL A 105 -13.95 18.64 -8.21
N ARG A 106 -13.35 18.18 -9.31
CA ARG A 106 -14.08 17.50 -10.38
C ARG A 106 -13.20 16.49 -11.12
N PHE A 107 -13.85 15.50 -11.71
CA PHE A 107 -13.23 14.60 -12.67
C PHE A 107 -13.33 15.16 -14.10
N GLU A 108 -12.23 15.09 -14.83
CA GLU A 108 -12.16 15.18 -16.29
C GLU A 108 -12.00 13.76 -16.84
N TRP A 109 -13.11 13.18 -17.28
CA TRP A 109 -13.14 11.85 -17.88
C TRP A 109 -12.84 11.90 -19.38
N PRO A 110 -12.10 10.93 -19.95
CA PRO A 110 -11.94 10.82 -21.39
C PRO A 110 -13.24 10.42 -22.12
N GLY A 111 -14.20 9.86 -21.38
CA GLY A 111 -15.51 9.45 -21.86
C GLY A 111 -16.68 9.96 -21.02
N VAL A 112 -17.88 9.55 -21.40
CA VAL A 112 -19.11 9.80 -20.65
C VAL A 112 -19.09 8.96 -19.39
N ALA A 113 -19.15 9.62 -18.24
CA ALA A 113 -19.33 9.02 -16.93
C ALA A 113 -20.68 9.45 -16.35
N THR A 114 -21.45 8.53 -15.79
CA THR A 114 -22.68 8.82 -15.04
C THR A 114 -22.51 8.47 -13.56
N ALA A 115 -23.38 9.02 -12.72
CA ALA A 115 -23.41 8.71 -11.29
C ALA A 115 -24.40 7.57 -10.95
N GLU A 116 -24.93 6.90 -11.97
CA GLU A 116 -25.87 5.79 -11.79
C GLU A 116 -25.12 4.58 -11.23
N TYR A 117 -25.77 3.84 -10.33
CA TYR A 117 -25.21 2.60 -9.79
C TYR A 117 -25.46 1.45 -10.77
N ASP A 118 -24.76 1.48 -11.90
CA ASP A 118 -24.83 0.51 -12.98
C ASP A 118 -23.44 0.23 -13.55
N SER A 119 -23.21 -1.00 -14.00
CA SER A 119 -21.97 -1.42 -14.67
C SER A 119 -21.62 -0.60 -15.91
N MET A 120 -22.60 0.00 -16.59
CA MET A 120 -22.34 0.83 -17.77
C MET A 120 -22.01 2.29 -17.44
N ALA A 121 -22.10 2.70 -16.17
CA ALA A 121 -21.92 4.10 -15.76
C ALA A 121 -20.54 4.67 -16.13
N LEU A 122 -19.52 3.81 -16.20
CA LEU A 122 -18.15 4.16 -16.59
C LEU A 122 -17.67 3.41 -17.85
N ALA A 123 -18.54 2.75 -18.60
CA ALA A 123 -18.13 1.92 -19.74
C ALA A 123 -17.40 2.72 -20.84
N ASP A 124 -17.92 3.89 -21.25
CA ASP A 124 -17.26 4.73 -22.28
C ASP A 124 -15.91 5.28 -21.77
N VAL A 125 -15.78 5.51 -20.46
CA VAL A 125 -14.48 5.85 -19.85
C VAL A 125 -13.52 4.68 -19.99
N ILE A 126 -13.93 3.49 -19.55
CA ILE A 126 -13.11 2.28 -19.56
C ILE A 126 -12.66 1.92 -20.98
N ASP A 127 -13.57 1.97 -21.96
CA ASP A 127 -13.27 1.70 -23.37
C ASP A 127 -12.21 2.67 -23.92
N LYS A 128 -12.34 3.97 -23.66
CA LYS A 128 -11.38 4.99 -24.11
C LYS A 128 -10.03 4.91 -23.40
N CYS A 129 -10.03 4.37 -22.18
CA CYS A 129 -8.83 4.05 -21.41
C CYS A 129 -8.24 2.68 -21.79
N GLY A 130 -8.75 2.01 -22.83
CA GLY A 130 -8.23 0.71 -23.29
C GLY A 130 -8.43 -0.41 -22.28
N GLY A 131 -9.59 -0.40 -21.60
CA GLY A 131 -9.98 -1.39 -20.58
C GLY A 131 -9.57 -1.05 -19.15
N SER A 132 -8.87 0.06 -18.93
CA SER A 132 -8.49 0.55 -17.59
C SER A 132 -9.40 1.68 -17.13
N LEU A 133 -9.33 2.14 -15.87
CA LEU A 133 -10.13 3.24 -15.35
C LEU A 133 -9.21 4.44 -15.16
N CYS A 134 -9.29 5.38 -16.11
CA CYS A 134 -8.39 6.52 -16.17
C CYS A 134 -9.15 7.84 -16.27
N GLY A 135 -8.49 8.90 -15.84
CA GLY A 135 -9.05 10.24 -15.86
C GLY A 135 -8.09 11.23 -15.25
N LYS A 136 -8.58 12.46 -15.09
CA LYS A 136 -7.84 13.53 -14.45
C LYS A 136 -8.68 14.17 -13.37
N VAL A 137 -8.11 14.38 -12.20
CA VAL A 137 -8.74 15.12 -11.10
C VAL A 137 -8.25 16.55 -11.13
N VAL A 138 -9.20 17.48 -11.16
CA VAL A 138 -8.92 18.91 -11.19
C VAL A 138 -9.37 19.52 -9.87
N TYR A 139 -8.44 20.22 -9.22
CA TYR A 139 -8.68 20.97 -7.99
C TYR A 139 -8.59 22.48 -8.29
N GLU A 140 -9.71 23.17 -8.22
CA GLU A 140 -9.81 24.61 -8.49
C GLU A 140 -9.95 25.35 -7.16
N LEU A 141 -8.99 26.22 -6.85
CA LEU A 141 -9.07 27.11 -5.68
C LEU A 141 -10.05 28.26 -5.94
N ASN A 142 -10.88 28.58 -4.97
CA ASN A 142 -11.71 29.78 -5.04
C ASN A 142 -10.81 31.01 -4.83
N GLU A 143 -10.70 31.89 -5.84
CA GLU A 143 -9.79 33.06 -5.90
C GLU A 143 -9.89 34.06 -4.72
N ASN A 144 -10.87 33.91 -3.82
CA ASN A 144 -11.19 34.85 -2.75
C ASN A 144 -10.85 34.36 -1.32
N LYS A 145 -10.14 33.25 -1.14
CA LYS A 145 -9.74 32.75 0.20
C LYS A 145 -8.23 32.83 0.39
N ALA A 146 -7.82 33.33 1.57
CA ALA A 146 -6.42 33.47 1.95
C ALA A 146 -5.73 32.10 2.00
N ASP A 147 -4.42 32.06 1.72
CA ASP A 147 -3.59 30.85 1.63
C ASP A 147 -3.72 29.90 2.86
N SER A 148 -4.14 30.40 4.03
CA SER A 148 -4.39 29.57 5.22
C SER A 148 -5.63 28.68 5.14
N ASP A 149 -6.62 28.98 4.28
CA ASP A 149 -7.77 28.11 4.01
C ASP A 149 -7.45 27.04 2.94
N ALA A 150 -6.30 27.17 2.26
CA ALA A 150 -5.76 26.14 1.37
C ALA A 150 -5.10 24.98 2.14
N GLU A 151 -4.84 25.13 3.45
CA GLU A 151 -4.29 24.04 4.28
C GLU A 151 -5.38 23.05 4.76
N ASN A 152 -6.66 23.44 4.80
CA ASN A 152 -7.80 22.52 5.02
C ASN A 152 -8.22 21.82 3.70
N VAL A 153 -7.24 21.48 2.88
CA VAL A 153 -7.41 20.73 1.63
C VAL A 153 -7.82 19.28 1.88
N PHE A 154 -7.64 18.76 3.10
CA PHE A 154 -8.00 17.38 3.49
C PHE A 154 -9.52 17.08 3.43
N ASP A 155 -10.37 18.12 3.46
CA ASP A 155 -11.83 17.98 3.33
C ASP A 155 -12.30 17.88 1.87
N ARG A 156 -11.39 17.99 0.89
CA ARG A 156 -11.71 17.85 -0.54
C ARG A 156 -11.29 16.46 -1.00
N ARG A 157 -12.25 15.65 -1.42
CA ARG A 157 -11.98 14.27 -1.83
C ARG A 157 -12.64 13.98 -3.17
N ALA A 158 -11.82 13.61 -4.14
CA ALA A 158 -12.27 12.87 -5.31
C ALA A 158 -11.97 11.39 -5.06
N SER A 159 -12.91 10.51 -5.34
CA SER A 159 -12.68 9.07 -5.21
C SER A 159 -13.43 8.25 -6.24
N VAL A 160 -12.90 7.08 -6.53
CA VAL A 160 -13.62 5.98 -7.18
C VAL A 160 -13.64 4.79 -6.24
N GLU A 161 -14.71 4.02 -6.26
CA GLU A 161 -14.87 2.88 -5.35
C GLU A 161 -15.71 1.78 -5.96
N PHE A 162 -15.55 0.57 -5.43
CA PHE A 162 -16.38 -0.59 -5.75
C PHE A 162 -16.67 -1.40 -4.49
N TYR A 163 -17.74 -2.20 -4.54
CA TYR A 163 -18.26 -2.95 -3.40
C TYR A 163 -18.20 -4.45 -3.62
N PHE A 164 -17.95 -5.24 -2.56
CA PHE A 164 -17.73 -6.67 -2.66
C PHE A 164 -19.00 -7.47 -2.96
N ALA A 165 -20.06 -7.36 -2.16
CA ALA A 165 -21.25 -8.21 -2.32
C ALA A 165 -22.37 -7.63 -3.19
N GLY A 166 -22.45 -6.30 -3.34
CA GLY A 166 -23.57 -5.63 -4.01
C GLY A 166 -24.72 -5.24 -3.07
N LYS A 167 -25.79 -4.67 -3.64
CA LYS A 167 -26.98 -4.20 -2.92
C LYS A 167 -27.89 -5.36 -2.51
N ASP A 168 -28.62 -5.22 -1.42
CA ASP A 168 -29.73 -6.10 -1.07
C ASP A 168 -31.07 -5.62 -1.63
N SER A 169 -32.14 -6.34 -1.32
CA SER A 169 -33.50 -6.00 -1.76
C SER A 169 -34.01 -4.64 -1.26
N LEU A 170 -33.35 -4.05 -0.25
CA LEU A 170 -33.65 -2.72 0.29
C LEU A 170 -32.74 -1.64 -0.31
N GLY A 171 -31.83 -2.01 -1.21
CA GLY A 171 -30.87 -1.11 -1.84
C GLY A 171 -29.61 -0.84 -1.01
N ASN A 172 -29.42 -1.53 0.11
CA ASN A 172 -28.26 -1.35 0.98
C ASN A 172 -27.09 -2.21 0.50
N ILE A 173 -25.87 -1.66 0.50
CA ILE A 173 -24.66 -2.46 0.25
C ILE A 173 -24.44 -3.46 1.39
N LYS A 174 -24.30 -4.74 1.06
CA LYS A 174 -23.96 -5.79 2.02
C LYS A 174 -22.46 -5.81 2.32
N GLU A 175 -22.15 -6.03 3.60
CA GLU A 175 -20.80 -6.34 4.06
C GLU A 175 -20.45 -7.81 3.77
N VAL A 176 -19.15 -8.10 3.77
CA VAL A 176 -18.58 -9.43 3.58
C VAL A 176 -17.51 -9.70 4.63
N ASP A 177 -17.28 -10.98 4.88
CA ASP A 177 -16.10 -11.44 5.60
C ASP A 177 -14.96 -11.68 4.59
N ALA A 178 -14.00 -10.76 4.57
CA ALA A 178 -12.78 -10.81 3.77
C ALA A 178 -11.56 -11.30 4.57
N SER A 179 -11.75 -11.78 5.81
CA SER A 179 -10.64 -12.21 6.69
C SER A 179 -9.84 -13.39 6.13
N ALA A 180 -10.50 -14.25 5.34
CA ALA A 180 -9.85 -15.39 4.68
C ALA A 180 -9.04 -15.00 3.43
N LEU A 181 -9.22 -13.77 2.94
CA LEU A 181 -8.36 -13.21 1.89
C LEU A 181 -7.07 -12.73 2.55
N GLN A 182 -6.00 -12.59 1.77
CA GLN A 182 -4.70 -12.23 2.35
C GLN A 182 -4.29 -10.78 2.04
N GLY A 183 -4.95 -10.12 1.09
CA GLY A 183 -4.62 -8.76 0.65
C GLY A 183 -5.21 -8.39 -0.71
N ILE A 184 -4.81 -7.23 -1.24
CA ILE A 184 -5.07 -6.87 -2.64
C ILE A 184 -3.76 -6.53 -3.36
N CYS A 185 -3.73 -6.83 -4.65
CA CYS A 185 -2.79 -6.28 -5.60
C CYS A 185 -3.49 -5.30 -6.52
N MET A 186 -2.76 -4.26 -6.95
CA MET A 186 -3.23 -3.28 -7.91
C MET A 186 -2.11 -2.82 -8.82
N GLU A 187 -2.41 -2.62 -10.09
CA GLU A 187 -1.55 -1.87 -11.01
C GLU A 187 -2.19 -0.52 -11.31
N TYR A 188 -1.43 0.56 -11.20
CA TYR A 188 -1.94 1.91 -11.35
C TYR A 188 -0.86 2.93 -11.73
N SER A 189 -1.27 4.12 -12.15
CA SER A 189 -0.44 5.32 -12.22
C SER A 189 -1.19 6.50 -11.61
N GLY A 190 -0.45 7.53 -11.19
CA GLY A 190 -1.00 8.69 -10.48
C GLY A 190 -0.74 8.63 -8.97
N ASP A 191 -1.22 9.67 -8.27
CA ASP A 191 -1.14 9.79 -6.81
C ASP A 191 -2.48 9.41 -6.18
N ILE A 192 -2.53 8.21 -5.59
CA ILE A 192 -3.74 7.63 -5.02
C ILE A 192 -3.53 7.10 -3.61
N THR A 193 -4.60 7.08 -2.83
CA THR A 193 -4.68 6.42 -1.53
C THR A 193 -5.76 5.36 -1.62
N VAL A 194 -5.51 4.18 -1.05
CA VAL A 194 -6.51 3.11 -1.00
C VAL A 194 -7.04 3.01 0.42
N GLU A 195 -8.36 3.06 0.55
CA GLU A 195 -9.06 2.92 1.84
C GLU A 195 -10.08 1.78 1.78
N PHE A 196 -10.27 1.14 2.91
CA PHE A 196 -11.38 0.22 3.14
C PHE A 196 -12.66 0.97 3.44
N ILE A 197 -13.77 0.42 2.95
CA ILE A 197 -15.12 0.87 3.26
C ILE A 197 -15.71 -0.15 4.24
N PRO A 198 -15.58 0.06 5.57
CA PRO A 198 -16.20 -0.83 6.55
C PRO A 198 -17.73 -0.65 6.55
N SER A 199 -18.43 -1.54 7.24
CA SER A 199 -19.85 -1.36 7.48
C SER A 199 -20.16 -0.19 8.41
N ASP A 200 -21.41 0.26 8.41
CA ASP A 200 -21.80 1.48 9.13
C ASP A 200 -21.66 1.31 10.65
N SER A 201 -21.81 0.09 11.17
CA SER A 201 -21.57 -0.23 12.57
C SER A 201 -20.10 -0.07 12.93
N ILE A 202 -19.19 -0.67 12.17
CA ILE A 202 -17.75 -0.53 12.36
C ILE A 202 -17.32 0.92 12.17
N ALA A 203 -17.78 1.60 11.13
CA ALA A 203 -17.50 3.01 10.87
C ALA A 203 -17.95 3.90 12.03
N SER A 204 -19.12 3.63 12.63
CA SER A 204 -19.62 4.41 13.79
C SER A 204 -18.81 4.22 15.07
N LEU A 205 -18.18 3.04 15.23
CA LEU A 205 -17.27 2.75 16.34
C LEU A 205 -15.90 3.40 16.10
N ASN A 206 -15.45 3.42 14.84
CA ASN A 206 -14.21 4.04 14.39
C ASN A 206 -14.39 5.56 14.29
N LYS A 207 -14.45 6.23 15.45
CA LYS A 207 -14.85 7.64 15.57
C LYS A 207 -14.10 8.65 14.70
N ILE A 208 -12.90 8.35 14.18
CA ILE A 208 -12.20 8.97 13.02
C ILE A 208 -11.02 8.04 12.66
N SER A 209 -11.27 6.89 12.05
CA SER A 209 -10.14 6.07 11.55
C SER A 209 -10.52 5.35 10.27
N THR A 210 -9.94 5.81 9.15
CA THR A 210 -9.97 5.02 7.92
C THR A 210 -8.81 4.03 7.97
N TYR A 211 -9.10 2.82 7.51
CA TYR A 211 -8.09 1.81 7.26
C TYR A 211 -7.65 1.93 5.82
N GLY A 212 -6.37 2.17 5.59
CA GLY A 212 -5.89 2.41 4.24
C GLY A 212 -4.40 2.27 4.13
N PHE A 213 -3.91 2.37 2.90
CA PHE A 213 -2.52 2.71 2.65
C PHE A 213 -2.47 3.90 1.70
N ARG A 214 -1.67 4.89 2.07
CA ARG A 214 -1.25 5.95 1.16
C ARG A 214 -0.22 5.39 0.20
N THR A 215 -0.44 5.53 -1.10
CA THR A 215 0.60 5.16 -2.07
C THR A 215 1.67 6.24 -2.27
N TYR A 216 1.62 7.28 -1.43
CA TYR A 216 2.58 8.37 -1.39
C TYR A 216 4.02 7.83 -1.43
N SER A 217 4.70 8.09 -2.54
CA SER A 217 6.12 8.36 -2.51
C SER A 217 6.22 9.88 -2.60
N TRP A 218 6.83 10.51 -1.61
CA TRP A 218 7.17 11.95 -1.63
C TRP A 218 8.31 12.26 -2.60
N ASP A 219 8.56 11.34 -3.53
CA ASP A 219 9.61 11.46 -4.51
C ASP A 219 9.04 12.27 -5.66
N SER A 220 9.43 13.55 -5.71
CA SER A 220 9.09 14.47 -6.79
C SER A 220 9.57 13.99 -8.17
N GLU A 221 10.34 12.90 -8.23
CA GLU A 221 10.78 12.25 -9.46
C GLU A 221 9.86 11.11 -9.93
N ASN A 222 8.76 10.81 -9.22
CA ASN A 222 7.74 9.90 -9.74
C ASN A 222 6.91 10.61 -10.80
N SER A 223 7.33 10.49 -12.06
CA SER A 223 6.50 10.86 -13.20
C SER A 223 5.16 10.12 -13.08
N LEU A 224 4.06 10.88 -12.94
CA LEU A 224 2.66 10.43 -12.92
C LEU A 224 2.30 9.46 -14.08
N SER A 225 3.17 9.35 -15.09
CA SER A 225 3.04 8.54 -16.30
C SER A 225 3.51 7.08 -16.21
N LYS A 226 4.25 6.67 -15.16
CA LYS A 226 4.75 5.28 -15.06
C LYS A 226 3.78 4.41 -14.25
N SER A 227 3.38 3.26 -14.80
CA SER A 227 2.61 2.28 -14.05
C SER A 227 3.44 1.65 -12.93
N LYS A 228 2.77 1.44 -11.80
CA LYS A 228 3.29 0.82 -10.58
C LYS A 228 2.39 -0.35 -10.25
N LYS A 229 2.97 -1.47 -9.86
CA LYS A 229 2.25 -2.60 -9.27
C LYS A 229 2.51 -2.59 -7.78
N LEU A 230 1.46 -2.68 -6.98
CA LEU A 230 1.52 -2.66 -5.53
C LEU A 230 0.65 -3.80 -5.01
N CYS A 231 1.22 -4.62 -4.14
CA CYS A 231 0.52 -5.72 -3.47
C CYS A 231 0.66 -5.50 -1.97
N ASN A 232 -0.47 -5.36 -1.27
CA ASN A 232 -0.50 -5.19 0.16
C ASN A 232 -1.31 -6.31 0.79
N MET A 233 -0.65 -7.03 1.71
CA MET A 233 -1.36 -7.89 2.65
C MET A 233 -2.24 -7.05 3.58
N TRP A 234 -3.28 -7.64 4.18
CA TRP A 234 -4.13 -6.91 5.12
C TRP A 234 -3.37 -6.25 6.27
N GLY A 235 -2.33 -6.91 6.78
CA GLY A 235 -1.44 -6.34 7.81
C GLY A 235 -0.62 -5.12 7.35
N GLY A 236 -0.54 -4.84 6.05
CA GLY A 236 0.12 -3.67 5.48
C GLY A 236 -0.75 -2.42 5.43
N PHE A 237 -2.05 -2.53 5.72
CA PHE A 237 -2.96 -1.39 5.79
C PHE A 237 -2.80 -0.69 7.15
N GLY A 238 -2.42 0.58 7.10
CA GLY A 238 -2.28 1.43 8.27
C GLY A 238 -3.59 2.08 8.71
N PHE A 239 -3.54 2.68 9.89
CA PHE A 239 -4.61 3.51 10.43
C PHE A 239 -4.27 4.97 10.16
N TYR A 240 -5.19 5.71 9.54
CA TYR A 240 -5.08 7.16 9.41
C TYR A 240 -6.13 7.82 10.29
N THR A 241 -5.69 8.79 11.10
CA THR A 241 -6.58 9.63 11.91
C THR A 241 -6.20 11.08 11.72
N ASP A 242 -7.21 11.93 11.54
CA ASP A 242 -7.05 13.38 11.46
C ASP A 242 -6.91 14.01 12.85
N ASN A 243 -7.15 13.24 13.93
CA ASN A 243 -7.10 13.71 15.31
C ASN A 243 -5.79 13.32 16.01
N GLN A 244 -5.05 14.33 16.50
CA GLN A 244 -3.79 14.11 17.23
C GLN A 244 -3.95 13.48 18.62
N ASN A 245 -5.18 13.20 19.08
CA ASN A 245 -5.44 12.72 20.43
C ASN A 245 -5.71 11.20 20.44
N TRP A 246 -4.64 10.43 20.37
CA TRP A 246 -4.63 8.95 20.30
C TRP A 246 -5.35 8.26 21.46
N SER A 247 -5.53 8.92 22.60
CA SER A 247 -6.14 8.35 23.81
C SER A 247 -7.67 8.23 23.77
N GLU A 248 -8.35 8.87 22.82
CA GLU A 248 -9.82 8.85 22.70
C GLU A 248 -10.33 8.01 21.51
N ILE A 249 -9.42 7.42 20.74
CA ILE A 249 -9.76 6.64 19.55
C ILE A 249 -10.08 5.20 19.96
N GLY A 250 -11.35 4.81 19.79
CA GLY A 250 -11.76 3.42 19.85
C GLY A 250 -11.29 2.71 18.59
N LEU A 251 -10.07 2.19 18.59
CA LEU A 251 -9.54 1.40 17.47
C LEU A 251 -10.25 0.05 17.46
N VAL A 252 -11.09 -0.17 16.46
CA VAL A 252 -11.61 -1.50 16.14
C VAL A 252 -10.44 -2.33 15.58
N PRO A 253 -10.18 -3.58 16.01
CA PRO A 253 -9.15 -4.43 15.41
C PRO A 253 -9.33 -4.67 13.90
N MET A 254 -8.24 -4.90 13.17
CA MET A 254 -8.27 -5.15 11.71
C MET A 254 -9.11 -6.38 11.36
N GLU A 255 -9.03 -7.45 12.16
CA GLU A 255 -9.82 -8.68 11.97
C GLU A 255 -11.32 -8.39 11.95
N ASP A 256 -11.80 -7.55 12.88
CA ASP A 256 -13.21 -7.14 12.94
C ASP A 256 -13.60 -6.26 11.75
N VAL A 257 -12.68 -5.43 11.24
CA VAL A 257 -12.91 -4.63 10.04
C VAL A 257 -13.02 -5.49 8.79
N LEU A 258 -12.14 -6.49 8.65
CA LEU A 258 -12.15 -7.42 7.52
C LEU A 258 -13.38 -8.33 7.55
N ALA A 259 -13.87 -8.70 8.73
CA ALA A 259 -15.09 -9.50 8.89
C ALA A 259 -16.37 -8.73 8.48
N HIS A 260 -16.30 -7.40 8.38
CA HIS A 260 -17.43 -6.50 8.18
C HIS A 260 -17.16 -5.46 7.09
N LEU A 261 -16.54 -5.88 5.98
CA LEU A 261 -16.06 -5.00 4.92
C LEU A 261 -17.10 -4.85 3.80
N LYS A 262 -17.39 -3.64 3.34
CA LYS A 262 -18.28 -3.39 2.19
C LYS A 262 -17.53 -3.31 0.87
N GLY A 263 -16.33 -2.75 0.85
CA GLY A 263 -15.58 -2.50 -0.38
C GLY A 263 -14.27 -1.74 -0.21
N VAL A 264 -13.77 -1.22 -1.32
CA VAL A 264 -12.50 -0.48 -1.41
C VAL A 264 -12.72 0.84 -2.15
N ARG A 265 -12.07 1.89 -1.65
CA ARG A 265 -12.09 3.24 -2.20
C ARG A 265 -10.68 3.67 -2.60
N PHE A 266 -10.55 4.23 -3.80
CA PHE A 266 -9.36 4.91 -4.28
C PHE A 266 -9.60 6.41 -4.20
N ILE A 267 -8.84 7.09 -3.34
CA ILE A 267 -8.89 8.54 -3.15
C ILE A 267 -7.75 9.15 -3.94
N PHE A 268 -8.05 10.17 -4.73
CA PHE A 268 -7.04 10.93 -5.45
C PHE A 268 -6.55 12.04 -4.54
N ASN A 269 -5.26 12.03 -4.21
CA ASN A 269 -4.73 13.01 -3.27
C ASN A 269 -4.67 14.40 -3.92
N TYR A 270 -4.89 15.45 -3.12
CA TYR A 270 -4.66 16.81 -3.61
C TYR A 270 -3.16 17.03 -3.80
N ASN A 271 -2.82 17.48 -5.00
CA ASN A 271 -1.56 18.12 -5.31
C ASN A 271 -1.86 19.47 -6.00
N ALA A 272 -0.92 20.41 -5.91
CA ALA A 272 -1.06 21.75 -6.51
C ALA A 272 -1.17 21.74 -8.05
N GLU A 273 -0.92 20.59 -8.68
CA GLU A 273 -1.03 20.34 -10.12
C GLU A 273 -2.11 19.30 -10.37
N ASN A 274 -3.03 19.50 -11.31
CA ASN A 274 -4.06 18.50 -11.62
C ASN A 274 -3.48 17.07 -11.76
N THR A 275 -4.16 16.08 -11.18
CA THR A 275 -3.64 14.72 -11.08
C THR A 275 -4.24 13.83 -12.17
N ASP A 276 -3.44 13.41 -13.15
CA ASP A 276 -3.79 12.29 -14.01
C ASP A 276 -3.69 10.98 -13.22
N PHE A 277 -4.62 10.05 -13.46
CA PHE A 277 -4.58 8.72 -12.87
C PHE A 277 -4.99 7.63 -13.86
N ASN A 278 -4.56 6.41 -13.55
CA ASN A 278 -5.00 5.21 -14.25
C ASN A 278 -5.00 4.01 -13.29
N ILE A 279 -6.13 3.35 -13.08
CA ILE A 279 -6.24 2.06 -12.39
C ILE A 279 -6.31 0.97 -13.46
N ILE A 280 -5.27 0.15 -13.55
CA ILE A 280 -5.02 -0.77 -14.68
C ILE A 280 -5.48 -2.19 -14.36
N SER A 281 -5.22 -2.67 -13.14
CA SER A 281 -5.66 -3.97 -12.69
C SER A 281 -5.84 -4.02 -11.18
N ILE A 282 -6.70 -4.93 -10.73
CA ILE A 282 -6.96 -5.27 -9.33
C ILE A 282 -7.00 -6.80 -9.24
N ASP A 283 -6.36 -7.34 -8.22
CA ASP A 283 -6.26 -8.77 -8.00
C ASP A 283 -6.24 -9.07 -6.50
N TRP A 284 -6.61 -10.29 -6.11
CA TRP A 284 -6.41 -10.75 -4.75
C TRP A 284 -4.93 -11.02 -4.51
N TYR A 285 -4.42 -10.60 -3.36
CA TYR A 285 -3.13 -11.08 -2.91
C TYR A 285 -3.29 -12.53 -2.45
N ASN A 286 -2.55 -13.46 -3.06
CA ASN A 286 -2.61 -14.87 -2.73
C ASN A 286 -1.21 -15.47 -2.51
N LEU A 287 -0.94 -15.84 -1.27
CA LEU A 287 0.25 -16.54 -0.77
C LEU A 287 0.23 -18.04 -1.09
N ALA A 288 -0.86 -18.60 -1.61
CA ALA A 288 -1.01 -20.04 -1.84
C ALA A 288 0.03 -20.64 -2.82
N ASN A 289 0.82 -19.80 -3.49
CA ASN A 289 1.90 -20.23 -4.36
C ASN A 289 3.29 -20.18 -3.71
N VAL A 290 3.41 -19.82 -2.43
CA VAL A 290 4.70 -19.82 -1.73
C VAL A 290 5.00 -21.22 -1.20
N PRO A 291 6.00 -21.94 -1.75
CA PRO A 291 6.30 -23.29 -1.31
C PRO A 291 6.79 -23.28 0.14
N MET A 292 6.17 -24.10 0.99
CA MET A 292 6.65 -24.35 2.36
C MET A 292 7.79 -25.38 2.39
N THR A 293 8.11 -26.03 1.26
CA THR A 293 9.01 -27.18 1.20
C THR A 293 10.46 -26.85 1.56
N ASP A 294 10.86 -25.59 1.40
CA ASP A 294 12.25 -25.15 1.55
C ASP A 294 12.41 -24.11 2.67
N SER A 295 11.46 -24.01 3.60
CA SER A 295 11.49 -23.00 4.66
C SER A 295 11.23 -23.62 6.02
N HIS A 296 12.06 -23.25 6.98
CA HIS A 296 12.13 -23.93 8.26
C HIS A 296 11.73 -22.97 9.38
N PRO A 297 10.80 -23.36 10.28
CA PRO A 297 10.48 -22.54 11.43
C PRO A 297 11.71 -22.44 12.34
N TYR A 298 11.97 -21.24 12.86
CA TYR A 298 13.03 -21.00 13.82
C TYR A 298 12.78 -21.76 15.13
N ASP A 299 11.52 -21.79 15.55
CA ASP A 299 11.08 -22.68 16.61
C ASP A 299 10.84 -24.08 16.05
N GLY A 300 11.76 -25.00 16.34
CA GLY A 300 11.67 -26.39 15.90
C GLY A 300 10.49 -27.18 16.48
N THR A 301 9.71 -26.59 17.39
CA THR A 301 8.44 -27.17 17.89
C THR A 301 7.23 -26.74 17.08
N CYS A 302 7.36 -25.71 16.23
CA CYS A 302 6.30 -25.29 15.33
C CYS A 302 6.11 -26.33 14.22
N GLU A 303 4.91 -26.89 14.12
CA GLU A 303 4.45 -27.64 12.95
C GLU A 303 3.71 -26.66 12.02
N PRO A 304 4.33 -26.21 10.91
CA PRO A 304 3.72 -25.18 10.06
C PRO A 304 2.46 -25.69 9.38
N ILE A 305 1.37 -24.95 9.50
CA ILE A 305 0.09 -25.25 8.83
C ILE A 305 -0.15 -24.37 7.60
N TYR A 306 0.32 -23.12 7.61
CA TYR A 306 0.33 -22.22 6.45
C TYR A 306 1.32 -21.05 6.65
N VAL A 307 1.67 -20.37 5.56
CA VAL A 307 2.49 -19.14 5.56
C VAL A 307 1.60 -17.95 5.89
N GLU A 308 1.89 -17.23 6.95
CA GLU A 308 1.15 -16.02 7.37
C GLU A 308 1.67 -14.77 6.68
N THR A 309 2.99 -14.64 6.62
CA THR A 309 3.65 -13.48 6.03
C THR A 309 4.85 -13.93 5.22
N VAL A 310 5.22 -13.11 4.23
CA VAL A 310 6.36 -13.36 3.35
C VAL A 310 7.29 -12.17 3.34
N PHE A 311 8.53 -12.42 2.92
CA PHE A 311 9.51 -11.41 2.59
C PHE A 311 9.97 -11.60 1.15
N CYS A 312 10.57 -10.56 0.59
CA CYS A 312 11.08 -10.50 -0.76
C CYS A 312 12.56 -10.18 -0.73
N GLU A 313 13.35 -10.81 -1.60
CA GLU A 313 14.79 -10.51 -1.64
C GLU A 313 15.08 -9.05 -2.02
N CYS A 314 14.20 -8.41 -2.78
CA CYS A 314 14.30 -6.99 -3.14
C CYS A 314 14.16 -6.03 -1.94
N GLU A 315 13.63 -6.49 -0.80
CA GLU A 315 13.54 -5.69 0.42
C GLU A 315 14.91 -5.48 1.08
N PHE A 316 15.88 -6.36 0.78
CA PHE A 316 17.27 -6.26 1.25
C PHE A 316 18.15 -5.47 0.26
N SER A 317 17.64 -4.32 -0.17
CA SER A 317 18.36 -3.42 -1.09
C SER A 317 19.25 -2.42 -0.33
N GLU A 318 20.25 -1.86 -1.00
CA GLU A 318 21.02 -0.74 -0.42
C GLU A 318 20.10 0.45 -0.09
N GLU A 319 19.05 0.69 -0.87
CA GLU A 319 18.10 1.77 -0.61
C GLU A 319 17.36 1.58 0.72
N SER A 320 16.87 0.37 0.97
CA SER A 320 16.28 -0.02 2.26
C SER A 320 17.29 0.10 3.40
N ALA A 321 18.58 -0.14 3.13
CA ALA A 321 19.64 -0.04 4.14
C ALA A 321 19.89 1.41 4.51
N ILE A 322 19.86 2.31 3.51
CA ILE A 322 19.98 3.75 3.73
C ILE A 322 18.79 4.26 4.54
N ASP A 323 17.58 3.78 4.32
CA ASP A 323 16.42 4.14 5.14
C ASP A 323 16.63 3.75 6.62
N MET A 324 16.95 2.48 6.89
CA MET A 324 17.24 2.01 8.25
C MET A 324 18.38 2.79 8.91
N ALA A 325 19.49 3.01 8.19
CA ALA A 325 20.62 3.76 8.69
C ALA A 325 20.27 5.23 8.98
N SER A 326 19.37 5.83 8.19
CA SER A 326 18.90 7.21 8.40
C SER A 326 18.06 7.33 9.68
N VAL A 327 17.20 6.34 9.97
CA VAL A 327 16.45 6.25 11.23
C VAL A 327 17.39 6.15 12.43
N ASP A 328 18.37 5.26 12.35
CA ASP A 328 19.36 5.08 13.42
C ASP A 328 20.17 6.36 13.66
N ALA A 329 20.61 7.02 12.59
CA ALA A 329 21.34 8.29 12.63
C ALA A 329 20.49 9.42 13.25
N ARG A 330 19.20 9.50 12.89
CA ARG A 330 18.24 10.45 13.46
C ARG A 330 18.03 10.23 14.95
N LEU A 331 17.80 8.98 15.37
CA LEU A 331 17.67 8.62 16.78
C LEU A 331 18.96 8.87 17.56
N TYR A 332 20.12 8.69 16.93
CA TYR A 332 21.41 8.99 17.54
C TYR A 332 21.62 10.50 17.74
N LEU A 333 21.32 11.33 16.73
CA LEU A 333 21.39 12.79 16.85
C LEU A 333 20.41 13.33 17.89
N ASP A 334 19.17 12.84 17.90
CA ASP A 334 18.15 13.27 18.85
C ASP A 334 18.55 12.94 20.30
N ARG A 335 19.10 11.75 20.55
CA ARG A 335 19.67 11.39 21.86
C ARG A 335 20.78 12.35 22.29
N LYS A 336 21.68 12.73 21.37
CA LYS A 336 22.76 13.69 21.67
C LYS A 336 22.22 15.08 21.98
N LYS A 337 21.29 15.59 21.17
CA LYS A 337 20.58 16.86 21.41
C LYS A 337 19.90 16.87 22.76
N ASN A 338 19.08 15.86 23.06
CA ASN A 338 18.36 15.75 24.34
C ASN A 338 19.33 15.69 25.52
N LYS A 339 20.50 15.08 25.37
CA LYS A 339 21.53 15.06 26.42
C LYS A 339 22.06 16.47 26.73
N VAL A 340 22.38 17.27 25.71
CA VAL A 340 22.91 18.63 25.92
C VAL A 340 21.83 19.65 26.30
N GLU A 341 20.58 19.46 25.88
CA GLU A 341 19.47 20.31 26.32
C GLU A 341 19.11 20.08 27.80
N ASN A 342 19.40 18.89 28.33
CA ASN A 342 19.24 18.57 29.75
C ASN A 342 20.46 18.96 30.61
N ASP A 343 21.56 19.42 30.01
CA ASP A 343 22.70 19.94 30.76
C ASP A 343 22.40 21.34 31.31
N THR A 344 23.13 21.74 32.36
CA THR A 344 22.93 23.04 33.03
C THR A 344 23.38 24.26 32.21
N VAL A 345 24.03 24.05 31.06
CA VAL A 345 24.55 25.12 30.21
C VAL A 345 23.53 25.44 29.11
N PRO A 346 22.99 26.67 29.04
CA PRO A 346 22.07 27.05 27.99
C PRO A 346 22.74 26.99 26.62
N LEU A 347 22.10 26.32 25.65
CA LEU A 347 22.53 26.33 24.26
C LEU A 347 22.26 27.71 23.61
N SER A 348 23.16 28.16 22.73
CA SER A 348 22.95 29.34 21.88
C SER A 348 21.77 29.11 20.93
N ASP A 349 21.12 30.18 20.50
CA ASP A 349 19.99 30.07 19.59
C ASP A 349 20.44 29.55 18.21
N LEU A 350 21.65 29.91 17.77
CA LEU A 350 22.28 29.33 16.57
C LEU A 350 22.48 27.81 16.68
N THR A 351 22.92 27.31 17.85
CA THR A 351 23.07 25.86 18.08
C THR A 351 21.73 25.14 18.00
N LYS A 352 20.70 25.67 18.66
CA LYS A 352 19.35 25.07 18.64
C LYS A 352 18.79 25.00 17.22
N VAL A 353 18.92 26.08 16.45
CA VAL A 353 18.47 26.13 15.05
C VAL A 353 19.24 25.14 14.19
N CYS A 354 20.56 25.04 14.36
CA CYS A 354 21.39 24.07 13.63
C CYS A 354 20.98 22.62 13.91
N LEU A 355 20.84 22.24 15.18
CA LEU A 355 20.42 20.89 15.57
C LEU A 355 19.00 20.56 15.10
N LYS A 356 18.08 21.54 15.15
CA LYS A 356 16.73 21.37 14.60
C LYS A 356 16.77 21.12 13.10
N ASN A 357 17.42 21.98 12.33
CA ASN A 357 17.52 21.82 10.87
C ASN A 357 18.20 20.50 10.46
N ALA A 358 19.15 20.02 11.26
CA ALA A 358 19.80 18.74 11.05
C ALA A 358 18.83 17.56 11.25
N LEU A 359 18.02 17.59 12.30
CA LEU A 359 16.95 16.62 12.52
C LEU A 359 15.89 16.69 11.40
N ASP A 360 15.43 17.90 11.05
CA ASP A 360 14.46 18.10 9.97
C ASP A 360 15.00 17.54 8.63
N SER A 361 16.30 17.69 8.36
CA SER A 361 16.93 17.12 7.16
C SER A 361 16.99 15.60 7.16
N LEU A 362 17.24 14.97 8.32
CA LEU A 362 17.21 13.52 8.47
C LEU A 362 15.77 12.98 8.39
N ASP A 363 14.81 13.70 8.96
CA ASP A 363 13.38 13.37 8.86
C ASP A 363 12.91 13.43 7.41
N ASN A 364 13.29 14.46 6.64
CA ASN A 364 13.02 14.53 5.21
C ASN A 364 13.64 13.36 4.43
N LEU A 365 14.88 12.95 4.76
CA LEU A 365 15.52 11.80 4.13
C LEU A 365 14.81 10.48 4.43
N HIS A 366 14.28 10.33 5.63
CA HIS A 366 13.49 9.18 6.05
C HIS A 366 12.08 9.19 5.43
N GLU A 367 11.39 10.34 5.40
CA GLU A 367 10.05 10.46 4.82
C GLU A 367 10.02 10.19 3.32
N ILE A 368 11.08 10.57 2.58
CA ILE A 368 11.25 10.18 1.17
C ILE A 368 11.28 8.64 1.00
N ARG A 369 11.80 7.91 2.00
CA ARG A 369 12.14 6.49 1.86
C ARG A 369 11.22 5.51 2.60
N ARG A 370 10.36 6.00 3.50
CA ARG A 370 9.39 5.22 4.30
C ARG A 370 8.38 4.39 3.48
N SER A 371 8.32 4.56 2.17
CA SER A 371 7.41 3.82 1.27
C SER A 371 7.78 2.34 1.06
N LYS A 372 8.92 1.86 1.59
CA LYS A 372 9.48 0.51 1.35
C LYS A 372 9.68 -0.33 2.62
N ALA A 373 8.81 -0.18 3.63
CA ALA A 373 8.79 -1.13 4.73
C ALA A 373 8.50 -2.55 4.20
N PHE A 374 9.14 -3.57 4.79
CA PHE A 374 8.92 -4.98 4.43
C PHE A 374 7.41 -5.27 4.24
N GLY A 375 7.05 -5.85 3.09
CA GLY A 375 5.69 -6.21 2.72
C GLY A 375 5.00 -5.27 1.71
N SER A 376 5.61 -4.16 1.29
CA SER A 376 4.97 -3.18 0.39
C SER A 376 5.42 -3.23 -1.08
N ALA A 377 6.43 -4.02 -1.45
CA ALA A 377 6.91 -4.12 -2.84
C ALA A 377 6.30 -5.32 -3.56
N PRO A 378 5.96 -5.22 -4.87
CA PRO A 378 5.58 -6.38 -5.67
C PRO A 378 6.71 -7.41 -5.63
N CYS A 379 6.35 -8.63 -5.26
CA CYS A 379 7.27 -9.71 -4.98
C CYS A 379 7.24 -10.73 -6.12
N ASP A 380 8.29 -10.76 -6.95
CA ASP A 380 8.37 -11.75 -8.03
C ASP A 380 8.70 -13.16 -7.50
N ASN A 381 9.26 -13.27 -6.29
CA ASN A 381 9.61 -14.54 -5.63
C ASN A 381 9.48 -14.44 -4.10
N PRO A 382 8.24 -14.43 -3.57
CA PRO A 382 8.01 -14.36 -2.13
C PRO A 382 8.56 -15.60 -1.42
N ARG A 383 9.21 -15.38 -0.27
CA ARG A 383 9.72 -16.41 0.62
C ARG A 383 8.97 -16.33 1.95
N PRO A 384 8.68 -17.47 2.63
CA PRO A 384 8.05 -17.45 3.94
C PRO A 384 8.86 -16.62 4.94
N LEU A 385 8.22 -15.64 5.58
CA LEU A 385 8.76 -14.89 6.72
C LEU A 385 8.27 -15.54 8.02
N GLN A 386 6.97 -15.81 8.12
CA GLN A 386 6.34 -16.36 9.31
C GLN A 386 5.33 -17.46 8.96
N PHE A 387 5.28 -18.48 9.81
CA PHE A 387 4.29 -19.53 9.78
C PHE A 387 3.31 -19.40 10.94
N ALA A 388 2.05 -19.75 10.66
CA ALA A 388 1.14 -20.22 11.69
C ALA A 388 1.46 -21.68 12.01
N CYS A 389 1.49 -22.01 13.29
CA CYS A 389 1.76 -23.34 13.80
C CYS A 389 0.46 -24.05 14.20
N ALA A 390 0.45 -25.39 14.15
CA ALA A 390 -0.73 -26.21 14.47
C ALA A 390 -1.28 -26.01 15.89
N ASP A 391 -0.44 -25.56 16.83
CA ASP A 391 -0.80 -25.27 18.22
C ASP A 391 -1.35 -23.84 18.43
N GLY A 392 -1.48 -23.07 17.35
CA GLY A 392 -1.91 -21.66 17.37
C GLY A 392 -0.80 -20.67 17.68
N SER A 393 0.45 -21.12 17.82
CA SER A 393 1.61 -20.23 17.90
C SER A 393 2.08 -19.78 16.51
N HIS A 394 3.08 -18.91 16.48
CA HIS A 394 3.66 -18.36 15.26
C HIS A 394 5.19 -18.51 15.29
N SER A 395 5.80 -18.81 14.15
CA SER A 395 7.25 -18.97 14.05
C SER A 395 7.82 -18.29 12.82
N THR A 396 8.82 -17.43 13.01
CA THR A 396 9.59 -16.82 11.92
C THR A 396 10.51 -17.86 11.28
N THR A 397 10.86 -17.69 10.01
CA THR A 397 11.73 -18.64 9.30
C THR A 397 13.20 -18.43 9.57
N ILE A 398 13.97 -19.53 9.58
CA ILE A 398 15.43 -19.49 9.71
C ILE A 398 16.04 -18.71 8.54
N GLU A 399 15.51 -18.93 7.34
CA GLU A 399 15.97 -18.30 6.11
C GLU A 399 15.86 -16.77 6.18
N PHE A 400 14.77 -16.25 6.77
CA PHE A 400 14.62 -14.82 7.02
C PHE A 400 15.71 -14.32 7.97
N TYR A 401 15.93 -15.01 9.10
CA TYR A 401 16.95 -14.58 10.07
C TYR A 401 18.36 -14.57 9.49
N GLU A 402 18.73 -15.60 8.73
CA GLU A 402 20.04 -15.68 8.09
C GLU A 402 20.21 -14.55 7.07
N LYS A 403 19.21 -14.35 6.20
CA LYS A 403 19.25 -13.31 5.17
C LYS A 403 19.27 -11.91 5.78
N TYR A 404 18.40 -11.65 6.75
CA TYR A 404 18.32 -10.35 7.44
C TYR A 404 19.57 -10.07 8.27
N GLY A 405 20.12 -11.09 8.94
CA GLY A 405 21.38 -11.00 9.66
C GLY A 405 22.54 -10.66 8.75
N GLU A 406 22.71 -11.39 7.64
CA GLU A 406 23.73 -11.12 6.63
C GLU A 406 23.60 -9.69 6.08
N TYR A 407 22.38 -9.30 5.71
CA TYR A 407 22.08 -7.96 5.21
C TYR A 407 22.43 -6.87 6.23
N LYS A 408 22.06 -7.06 7.50
CA LYS A 408 22.40 -6.12 8.57
C LYS A 408 23.90 -5.99 8.75
N ASP A 409 24.62 -7.10 8.80
CA ASP A 409 26.06 -7.08 9.07
C ASP A 409 26.87 -6.54 7.89
N LYS A 410 26.49 -6.88 6.65
CA LYS A 410 27.27 -6.52 5.46
C LYS A 410 26.90 -5.16 4.87
N ILE A 411 25.65 -4.71 5.02
CA ILE A 411 25.14 -3.52 4.35
C ILE A 411 24.71 -2.46 5.35
N VAL A 412 23.75 -2.77 6.23
CA VAL A 412 23.14 -1.76 7.11
C VAL A 412 24.16 -1.21 8.11
N LYS A 413 24.89 -2.07 8.82
CA LYS A 413 25.82 -1.66 9.87
C LYS A 413 26.97 -0.79 9.36
N PRO A 414 27.70 -1.14 8.29
CA PRO A 414 28.74 -0.26 7.75
C PRO A 414 28.21 1.11 7.30
N LEU A 415 26.96 1.15 6.83
CA LEU A 415 26.32 2.39 6.42
C LEU A 415 25.90 3.24 7.63
N ALA A 416 25.28 2.62 8.64
CA ALA A 416 24.94 3.27 9.90
C ALA A 416 26.17 3.85 10.58
N GLU A 417 27.28 3.12 10.66
CA GLU A 417 28.55 3.61 11.23
C GLU A 417 29.06 4.86 10.48
N LYS A 418 28.97 4.89 9.13
CA LYS A 418 29.34 6.09 8.35
C LYS A 418 28.41 7.26 8.63
N MET A 419 27.12 7.02 8.77
CA MET A 419 26.14 8.07 9.09
C MET A 419 26.33 8.59 10.51
N GLU A 420 26.63 7.74 11.49
CA GLU A 420 26.95 8.16 12.86
C GLU A 420 28.17 9.08 12.89
N VAL A 421 29.24 8.77 12.14
CA VAL A 421 30.41 9.65 12.01
C VAL A 421 30.04 11.01 11.39
N ALA A 422 29.14 11.02 10.40
CA ALA A 422 28.66 12.27 9.81
C ALA A 422 27.80 13.08 10.81
N VAL A 423 26.94 12.40 11.56
CA VAL A 423 26.14 12.99 12.65
C VAL A 423 27.02 13.56 13.74
N ASP A 424 28.10 12.87 14.12
CA ASP A 424 29.08 13.37 15.09
C ASP A 424 29.71 14.67 14.61
N SER A 425 30.19 14.70 13.36
CA SER A 425 30.79 15.90 12.79
C SER A 425 29.78 17.06 12.69
N LEU A 426 28.52 16.78 12.38
CA LEU A 426 27.46 17.77 12.30
C LEU A 426 27.09 18.31 13.68
N PHE A 427 26.98 17.42 14.67
CA PHE A 427 26.72 17.77 16.06
C PHE A 427 27.83 18.67 16.59
N ASP A 428 29.09 18.29 16.42
CA ASP A 428 30.25 19.08 16.84
C ASP A 428 30.29 20.45 16.13
N HIS A 429 29.93 20.49 14.85
CA HIS A 429 29.78 21.75 14.12
C HIS A 429 28.69 22.64 14.74
N CYS A 430 27.50 22.12 15.00
CA CYS A 430 26.42 22.89 15.63
C CYS A 430 26.84 23.38 17.02
N MET A 431 27.50 22.55 17.83
CA MET A 431 27.99 22.93 19.16
C MET A 431 29.09 23.99 19.13
N SER A 432 29.79 24.17 18.01
CA SER A 432 30.80 25.21 17.83
C SER A 432 30.22 26.60 17.49
N LEU A 433 28.91 26.68 17.24
CA LEU A 433 28.25 27.94 16.89
C LEU A 433 28.02 28.81 18.13
N SER A 434 28.84 29.85 18.28
CA SER A 434 28.59 30.94 19.23
C SER A 434 27.81 32.07 18.56
N ASP A 435 26.95 32.74 19.34
CA ASP A 435 26.27 33.97 18.93
C ASP A 435 27.23 35.14 18.69
#